data_AF-A0A3M1IRE5-F1
#
_entry.id   AF-A0A3M1IRE5-F1
#
_cell.length_a   1.000
_cell.length_b   1.000
_cell.length_c   1.000
_cell.angle_alpha   90.00
_cell.angle_beta   90.00
_cell.angle_gamma   90.00
#
_symmetry.space_group_name_H-M   'P 1'
#
loop_
_entity.id
_entity.type
_entity.pdbx_description
1 polymer ?
#
loop_
_entity_poly.entity_id
_entity_poly.type
_entity_poly.pdbx_seq_one_letter_code
_entity_poly.pdbx_strand_id
1 'polypeptide(L)' 'MFESLSERLSGIFDKLTGKGALSESDVAEAMREVRRALLEADVALEVV' A
#
# COMPACT_ATOMS: atom_id res chain seq x y z
N MET A 1 -10.15 4.00 12.28
CA MET A 1 -10.36 3.77 10.84
C MET A 1 -9.27 4.43 10.01
N PHE A 2 -9.06 5.75 10.14
CA PHE A 2 -7.99 6.43 9.38
C PHE A 2 -6.59 6.08 9.90
N GLU A 3 -6.40 5.96 11.22
CA GLU A 3 -5.12 5.54 11.82
C GLU A 3 -4.69 4.14 11.38
N SER A 4 -5.61 3.16 11.37
CA SER A 4 -5.32 1.79 10.93
C SER A 4 -4.97 1.71 9.44
N LEU A 5 -5.53 2.59 8.60
CA LEU A 5 -5.14 2.71 7.20
C LEU A 5 -3.76 3.36 7.07
N SER A 6 -3.50 4.44 7.83
CA SER A 6 -2.20 5.10 7.88
C SER A 6 -1.07 4.17 8.32
N GLU A 7 -1.30 3.33 9.34
CA GLU A 7 -0.31 2.35 9.80
C GLU A 7 0.00 1.30 8.72
N ARG A 8 -1.04 0.78 8.06
CA ARG A 8 -0.88 -0.21 6.98
C ARG A 8 -0.15 0.37 5.78
N LEU A 9 -0.50 1.58 5.35
CA LEU A 9 0.18 2.26 4.25
C LEU A 9 1.63 2.56 4.61
N SER A 10 1.90 3.05 5.82
CA SER A 10 3.27 3.29 6.31
C SER A 10 4.09 2.00 6.24
N GLY A 11 3.56 0.88 6.74
CA GLY A 11 4.24 -0.42 6.67
C GLY A 11 4.49 -0.94 5.25
N ILE A 12 3.62 -0.61 4.29
CA ILE A 12 3.85 -0.95 2.86
C ILE A 12 4.98 -0.09 2.29
N PHE A 13 5.00 1.21 2.58
CA PHE A 13 6.02 2.12 2.07
C PHE A 13 7.38 1.91 2.73
N ASP A 14 7.44 1.46 3.98
CA ASP A 14 8.68 1.08 4.65
C ASP A 14 9.40 -0.06 3.91
N LYS A 15 8.66 -1.01 3.32
CA LYS A 15 9.23 -2.10 2.50
C LYS A 15 9.82 -1.62 1.18
N LEU A 16 9.38 -0.47 0.68
CA LEU A 16 9.89 0.15 -0.55
C LEU A 16 11.04 1.12 -0.27
N THR A 17 10.99 1.78 0.88
CA THR A 17 12.00 2.74 1.31
C THR A 17 13.32 2.03 1.62
N GLY A 18 14.46 2.66 1.31
CA GLY A 18 15.79 2.11 1.63
C GLY A 18 16.35 1.09 0.63
N LYS A 19 15.60 0.67 -0.40
CA LYS A 19 16.07 -0.27 -1.45
C LYS A 19 17.01 0.37 -2.49
N GLY A 20 17.12 1.70 -2.54
CA GLY A 20 17.96 2.44 -3.50
C GLY A 20 17.36 2.52 -4.91
N ALA A 21 16.94 1.39 -5.47
CA ALA A 21 16.17 1.32 -6.72
C ALA A 21 15.06 0.27 -6.59
N LEU A 22 13.88 0.58 -7.12
CA LEU A 22 12.73 -0.33 -7.11
C LEU A 22 12.64 -1.09 -8.44
N SER A 23 12.42 -2.39 -8.36
CA SER A 23 12.05 -3.19 -9.53
C SER A 23 10.55 -3.08 -9.81
N GLU A 24 10.13 -3.41 -11.04
CA GLU A 24 8.69 -3.50 -11.36
C GLU A 24 7.96 -4.50 -10.45
N SER A 25 8.61 -5.59 -10.06
CA SER A 25 8.04 -6.57 -9.12
C SER A 25 7.80 -5.97 -7.74
N ASP A 26 8.72 -5.17 -7.21
CA ASP A 26 8.56 -4.52 -5.90
C ASP A 26 7.35 -3.58 -5.90
N VAL A 27 7.22 -2.78 -6.96
CA VAL A 27 6.12 -1.83 -7.12
C VAL A 27 4.80 -2.59 -7.31
N ALA A 28 4.78 -3.63 -8.15
CA ALA A 28 3.58 -4.41 -8.42
C ALA A 28 3.07 -5.15 -7.16
N GLU A 29 3.97 -5.62 -6.30
CA GLU A 29 3.63 -6.24 -5.03
C GLU A 29 3.05 -5.20 -4.06
N ALA A 30 3.74 -4.08 -3.85
CA ALA A 30 3.26 -3.02 -2.98
C ALA A 30 1.89 -2.46 -3.42
N MET A 31 1.68 -2.25 -4.72
CA MET A 31 0.40 -1.77 -5.23
C MET A 31 -0.74 -2.78 -5.01
N ARG A 32 -0.46 -4.10 -4.96
CA ARG A 32 -1.48 -5.09 -4.55
C ARG A 32 -1.80 -5.02 -3.07
N GLU A 33 -0.82 -4.72 -2.22
CA GLU A 33 -1.05 -4.52 -0.79
C GLU A 33 -1.85 -3.23 -0.53
N VAL A 34 -1.53 -2.13 -1.23
CA VAL A 34 -2.27 -0.85 -1.14
C VAL A 34 -3.74 -1.05 -1.52
N ARG A 35 -4.03 -1.70 -2.65
CA ARG A 35 -5.42 -1.97 -3.07
C ARG A 35 -6.20 -2.77 -2.01
N ARG A 36 -5.57 -3.79 -1.40
CA ARG A 36 -6.20 -4.55 -0.31
C ARG A 36 -6.47 -3.70 0.92
N ALA A 37 -5.49 -2.88 1.34
CA ALA A 37 -5.65 -2.00 2.49
C ALA A 37 -6.79 -0.97 2.28
N LEU A 38 -6.95 -0.46 1.06
CA LEU A 38 -8.05 0.46 0.73
C LEU A 38 -9.42 -0.23 0.76
N LEU A 39 -9.52 -1.44 0.21
CA LEU A 39 -10.77 -2.23 0.25
C LEU A 39 -11.16 -2.64 1.68
N GLU A 40 -10.19 -3.01 2.51
CA GLU A 40 -10.42 -3.34 3.94
C GLU A 40 -10.83 -2.12 4.77
N ALA A 41 -10.51 -0.91 4.30
CA ALA A 41 -10.90 0.34 4.93
C ALA A 41 -12.22 0.90 4.37
N ASP A 42 -13.04 0.07 3.69
CA ASP A 42 -14.33 0.45 3.10
C ASP A 42 -14.25 1.64 2.12
N VAL A 43 -13.13 1.78 1.39
CA VAL A 43 -12.98 2.80 0.35
C VAL A 43 -13.76 2.38 -0.90
N ALA A 44 -14.44 3.33 -1.54
CA ALA A 44 -15.20 3.08 -2.77
C ALA A 44 -14.31 2.53 -3.89
N LEU A 45 -14.79 1.48 -4.56
CA LEU A 45 -14.06 0.77 -5.62
C LEU A 45 -13.67 1.66 -6.80
N GLU A 46 -14.45 2.71 -7.09
CA GLU A 46 -14.14 3.68 -8.16
C GLU A 46 -12.81 4.41 -7.94
N VAL A 47 -12.32 4.47 -6.69
CA VAL A 47 -11.11 5.20 -6.28
C VAL A 47 -9.88 4.27 -6.22
N VAL A 48 -10.05 2.95 -6.41
CA VAL A 48 -9.03 1.90 -6.20
C VAL A 48 -8.56 1.29 -7.53
#